data_AF-A0A2N1DHC1-F1
#
_entry.id   AF-A0A2N1DHC1-F1
#
_cell.length_a   1.000
_cell.length_b   1.000
_cell.length_c   1.000
_cell.angle_alpha   90.00
_cell.angle_beta   90.00
_cell.angle_gamma   90.00
#
_symmetry.space_group_name_H-M   'P 1'
#
loop_
_entity.id
_entity.type
_entity.pdbx_description
1 polymer ?
#
loop_
_entity_poly.entity_id
_entity_poly.type
_entity_poly.pdbx_seq_one_letter_code
_entity_poly.pdbx_strand_id
1 'polypeptide(L)'
;MRKVILHYHLFKNAGTSLDAAFKTYFTQKKWATKEFPGNKDLNTKQLTQWIESQPEVNCFSSHTAFLPVPQPKDAIVLPVIYVRHPIDRIVSAYSFEKKQISDSFGAVLARNTTLAGYIETRLSMPHDRQCSNFQSNRFAMMYPANEGSELSRAKAALESLPFCGIVDNYSESLNRLTKWLNKEGFTGIDLKHSSQNVSQNSSLSIDEKLNKLRQDIGQELYERLLEVNADDFACYEHACKIWK
;
A
#
# COMPACT_ATOMS: atom_id res chain seq x y z
N MET A 1 -4.13 -24.56 13.39
CA MET A 1 -3.99 -23.96 12.05
C MET A 1 -2.71 -23.17 11.97
N ARG A 2 -1.98 -23.22 10.85
CA ARG A 2 -0.74 -22.43 10.69
C ARG A 2 -1.08 -20.94 10.53
N LYS A 3 -0.19 -20.03 10.89
CA LYS A 3 -0.35 -18.59 10.64
C LYS A 3 0.52 -18.17 9.47
N VAL A 4 -0.03 -17.34 8.59
CA VAL A 4 0.66 -16.79 7.43
C VAL A 4 0.48 -15.29 7.38
N ILE A 5 1.53 -14.57 7.00
CA ILE A 5 1.48 -13.14 6.76
C ILE A 5 1.06 -12.93 5.30
N LEU A 6 0.10 -12.04 5.08
CA LEU A 6 -0.23 -11.56 3.75
C LEU A 6 -0.03 -10.05 3.69
N HIS A 7 1.04 -9.63 3.04
CA HIS A 7 1.33 -8.24 2.78
C HIS A 7 0.58 -7.77 1.52
N TYR A 8 -0.39 -6.89 1.71
CA TYR A 8 -1.04 -6.18 0.61
C TYR A 8 -0.18 -4.99 0.21
N HIS A 9 0.63 -5.17 -0.82
CA HIS A 9 1.63 -4.21 -1.26
C HIS A 9 0.97 -3.12 -2.12
N LEU A 10 0.22 -2.23 -1.46
CA LEU A 10 -0.35 -1.06 -2.12
C LEU A 10 0.76 -0.23 -2.78
N PHE A 11 0.55 0.12 -4.05
CA PHE A 11 1.59 0.75 -4.86
C PHE A 11 2.08 2.06 -4.23
N LYS A 12 3.39 2.09 -3.93
CA LYS A 12 4.13 3.19 -3.28
C LYS A 12 3.81 3.49 -1.82
N ASN A 13 3.31 2.49 -1.09
CA ASN A 13 3.15 2.54 0.36
C ASN A 13 4.29 1.79 1.09
N ALA A 14 5.56 2.07 0.70
CA ALA A 14 6.77 1.47 1.28
C ALA A 14 6.88 -0.07 1.21
N GLY A 15 6.06 -0.75 0.40
CA GLY A 15 6.02 -2.20 0.43
C GLY A 15 7.30 -2.90 -0.06
N THR A 16 8.12 -2.30 -0.94
CA THR A 16 9.43 -2.87 -1.29
C THR A 16 10.38 -2.90 -0.09
N SER A 17 10.33 -1.86 0.76
CA SER A 17 11.13 -1.80 1.99
C SER A 17 10.63 -2.83 3.01
N LEU A 18 9.32 -3.04 3.09
CA LEU A 18 8.74 -4.05 3.95
C LEU A 18 9.05 -5.47 3.48
N ASP A 19 8.94 -5.74 2.18
CA ASP A 19 9.33 -7.01 1.57
C ASP A 19 10.82 -7.32 1.85
N ALA A 20 11.69 -6.32 1.78
CA ALA A 20 13.09 -6.47 2.15
C ALA A 20 13.26 -6.83 3.63
N ALA A 21 12.52 -6.17 4.54
CA ALA A 21 12.54 -6.48 5.97
C ALA A 21 12.00 -7.90 6.26
N PHE A 22 10.96 -8.34 5.56
CA PHE A 22 10.49 -9.73 5.69
C PHE A 22 11.53 -10.74 5.20
N LYS A 23 12.22 -10.45 4.11
CA LYS A 23 13.27 -11.32 3.55
C LYS A 23 14.51 -11.45 4.44
N THR A 24 14.73 -10.55 5.40
CA THR A 24 15.81 -10.75 6.39
C THR A 24 15.46 -11.79 7.45
N TYR A 25 14.16 -12.05 7.68
CA TYR A 25 13.69 -13.05 8.64
C TYR A 25 13.29 -14.38 7.98
N PHE A 26 12.57 -14.32 6.86
CA PHE A 26 12.14 -15.51 6.13
C PHE A 26 13.22 -15.94 5.12
N THR A 27 13.64 -17.20 5.18
CA THR A 27 14.46 -17.79 4.10
C THR A 27 13.69 -17.75 2.77
N GLN A 28 14.40 -17.80 1.64
CA GLN A 28 13.77 -17.72 0.31
C GLN A 28 12.63 -18.74 0.09
N LYS A 29 12.64 -19.89 0.79
CA LYS A 29 11.60 -20.92 0.69
C LYS A 29 10.34 -20.61 1.51
N LYS A 30 10.40 -19.69 2.48
CA LYS A 30 9.29 -19.32 3.36
C LYS A 30 8.61 -18.00 2.96
N TRP A 31 9.02 -17.42 1.85
CA TRP A 31 8.49 -16.18 1.29
C TRP A 31 8.06 -16.42 -0.15
N ALA A 32 6.93 -15.85 -0.55
CA ALA A 32 6.46 -15.91 -1.94
C ALA A 32 5.82 -14.59 -2.38
N THR A 33 5.90 -14.32 -3.68
CA THR A 33 5.18 -13.24 -4.33
C THR A 33 4.46 -13.72 -5.58
N LYS A 34 3.28 -13.15 -5.84
CA LYS A 34 2.46 -13.46 -7.00
C LYS A 34 1.51 -12.31 -7.29
N GLU A 35 1.24 -12.08 -8.57
CA GLU A 35 0.21 -11.13 -9.01
C GLU A 35 -1.05 -11.86 -9.51
N PHE A 36 -2.16 -11.15 -9.46
CA PHE A 36 -3.52 -11.64 -9.63
C PHE A 36 -4.30 -10.70 -10.56
N PRO A 37 -5.34 -11.22 -11.23
CA PRO A 37 -6.16 -10.43 -12.15
C PRO A 37 -6.95 -9.33 -11.43
N GLY A 38 -7.35 -8.30 -12.18
CA GLY A 38 -8.14 -7.18 -11.66
C GLY A 38 -9.61 -7.50 -11.36
N ASN A 39 -10.11 -8.68 -11.73
CA ASN A 39 -11.44 -9.13 -11.32
C ASN A 39 -11.41 -9.57 -9.86
N LYS A 40 -12.18 -8.90 -8.99
CA LYS A 40 -12.14 -9.09 -7.54
C LYS A 40 -12.44 -10.53 -7.10
N ASP A 41 -13.51 -11.14 -7.59
CA ASP A 41 -13.91 -12.48 -7.15
C ASP A 41 -12.88 -13.53 -7.57
N LEU A 42 -12.37 -13.41 -8.80
CA LEU A 42 -11.30 -14.28 -9.29
C LEU A 42 -9.99 -14.05 -8.52
N ASN A 43 -9.68 -12.80 -8.18
CA ASN A 43 -8.52 -12.42 -7.38
C ASN A 43 -8.57 -13.09 -6.00
N THR A 44 -9.66 -12.91 -5.24
CA THR A 44 -9.83 -13.50 -3.91
C THR A 44 -9.81 -15.03 -3.94
N LYS A 45 -10.41 -15.65 -4.98
CA LYS A 45 -10.35 -17.10 -5.18
C LYS A 45 -8.94 -17.58 -5.43
N GLN A 46 -8.21 -16.97 -6.38
CA GLN A 46 -6.84 -17.37 -6.71
C GLN A 46 -5.86 -17.10 -5.57
N LEU A 47 -6.09 -16.03 -4.79
CA LEU A 47 -5.29 -15.68 -3.62
C LEU A 47 -5.45 -16.74 -2.51
N THR A 48 -6.67 -17.16 -2.23
CA THR A 48 -6.95 -18.27 -1.29
C THR A 48 -6.27 -19.55 -1.75
N GLN A 49 -6.46 -19.94 -3.02
CA GLN A 49 -5.85 -21.14 -3.60
C GLN A 49 -4.31 -21.09 -3.56
N TRP A 50 -3.72 -19.92 -3.79
CA TRP A 50 -2.27 -19.75 -3.74
C TRP A 50 -1.72 -20.03 -2.35
N ILE A 51 -2.36 -19.50 -1.30
CA ILE A 51 -1.97 -19.75 0.09
C ILE A 51 -2.11 -21.24 0.42
N GLU A 52 -3.22 -21.88 0.02
CA GLU A 52 -3.46 -23.31 0.26
C GLU A 52 -2.43 -24.20 -0.46
N SER A 53 -2.01 -23.82 -1.67
CA SER A 53 -1.05 -24.59 -2.47
C SER A 53 0.40 -24.55 -1.98
N GLN A 54 0.72 -23.67 -1.02
CA GLN A 54 2.09 -23.44 -0.53
C GLN A 54 2.14 -23.55 1.01
N PRO A 55 2.01 -24.76 1.58
CA PRO A 55 1.98 -24.97 3.02
C PRO A 55 3.28 -24.56 3.74
N GLU A 56 4.41 -24.59 3.04
CA GLU A 56 5.74 -24.22 3.53
C GLU A 56 6.00 -22.71 3.59
N VAL A 57 5.20 -21.91 2.90
CA VAL A 57 5.36 -20.45 2.84
C VAL A 57 4.64 -19.79 4.01
N ASN A 58 5.35 -18.93 4.73
CA ASN A 58 4.84 -18.20 5.89
C ASN A 58 4.55 -16.73 5.61
N CYS A 59 5.13 -16.14 4.56
CA CYS A 59 4.95 -14.75 4.20
C CYS A 59 4.67 -14.61 2.69
N PHE A 60 3.49 -14.08 2.37
CA PHE A 60 3.03 -13.82 1.02
C PHE A 60 3.00 -12.30 0.79
N SER A 61 3.42 -11.84 -0.39
CA SER A 61 3.36 -10.43 -0.78
C SER A 61 2.84 -10.27 -2.20
N SER A 62 1.92 -9.33 -2.41
CA SER A 62 1.29 -9.10 -3.72
C SER A 62 0.88 -7.66 -3.90
N HIS A 63 1.17 -7.07 -5.06
CA HIS A 63 0.73 -5.72 -5.42
C HIS A 63 -0.75 -5.67 -5.83
N THR A 64 -1.26 -6.81 -6.30
CA THR A 64 -2.59 -6.94 -6.88
C THR A 64 -3.58 -7.68 -6.00
N ALA A 65 -3.17 -8.22 -4.85
CA ALA A 65 -4.13 -8.82 -3.89
C ALA A 65 -5.17 -7.80 -3.42
N PHE A 66 -6.44 -8.20 -3.40
CA PHE A 66 -7.57 -7.37 -2.95
C PHE A 66 -8.10 -7.85 -1.60
N LEU A 67 -8.62 -6.91 -0.80
CA LEU A 67 -9.48 -7.24 0.34
C LEU A 67 -10.84 -7.77 -0.17
N PRO A 68 -11.56 -8.60 0.61
CA PRO A 68 -11.32 -8.97 2.02
C PRO A 68 -10.16 -9.96 2.23
N VAL A 69 -9.79 -10.18 3.49
CA VAL A 69 -8.76 -11.16 3.88
C VAL A 69 -9.20 -12.56 3.48
N PRO A 70 -8.41 -13.30 2.67
CA PRO A 70 -8.76 -14.66 2.25
C PRO A 70 -8.87 -15.60 3.45
N GLN A 71 -9.73 -16.60 3.35
CA GLN A 71 -10.01 -17.58 4.41
C GLN A 71 -9.65 -18.99 3.92
N PRO A 72 -8.35 -19.32 3.80
CA PRO A 72 -7.91 -20.66 3.43
C PRO A 72 -8.23 -21.67 4.53
N LYS A 73 -8.46 -22.94 4.17
CA LYS A 73 -8.93 -23.97 5.13
C LYS A 73 -7.97 -24.24 6.30
N ASP A 74 -6.66 -24.26 6.01
CA ASP A 74 -5.65 -24.73 6.98
C ASP A 74 -4.76 -23.61 7.53
N ALA A 75 -5.07 -22.35 7.24
CA ALA A 75 -4.26 -21.21 7.66
C ALA A 75 -5.08 -20.03 8.18
N ILE A 76 -4.53 -19.34 9.19
CA ILE A 76 -4.99 -18.04 9.63
C ILE A 76 -4.14 -17.00 8.92
N VAL A 77 -4.79 -16.11 8.18
CA VAL A 77 -4.12 -15.05 7.43
C VAL A 77 -4.01 -13.79 8.30
N LEU A 78 -2.79 -13.29 8.46
CA LEU A 78 -2.45 -12.06 9.15
C LEU A 78 -2.24 -10.96 8.09
N PRO A 79 -3.24 -10.11 7.82
CA PRO A 79 -3.13 -9.06 6.82
C PRO A 79 -2.18 -7.96 7.31
N VAL A 80 -1.23 -7.57 6.47
CA VAL A 80 -0.31 -6.46 6.71
C VAL A 80 -0.47 -5.46 5.58
N ILE A 81 -0.91 -4.24 5.90
CA ILE A 81 -1.14 -3.18 4.92
C ILE A 81 -0.55 -1.88 5.46
N TYR A 82 -0.04 -1.02 4.59
CA TYR A 82 0.43 0.31 4.93
C TYR A 82 -0.36 1.38 4.19
N VAL A 83 -0.56 2.52 4.83
CA VAL A 83 -1.06 3.77 4.24
C VAL A 83 0.02 4.84 4.24
N ARG A 84 -0.08 5.75 3.29
CA ARG A 84 0.82 6.89 3.12
C ARG A 84 0.01 8.15 2.88
N HIS A 85 0.58 9.30 3.23
CA HIS A 85 0.01 10.58 2.84
C HIS A 85 -0.34 10.59 1.33
N PRO A 86 -1.60 10.90 0.93
CA PRO A 86 -2.09 10.65 -0.43
C PRO A 86 -1.25 11.30 -1.52
N ILE A 87 -0.86 12.55 -1.28
CA ILE A 87 -0.08 13.35 -2.22
C ILE A 87 1.38 12.89 -2.31
N ASP A 88 2.02 12.58 -1.18
CA ASP A 88 3.40 12.09 -1.16
C ASP A 88 3.50 10.70 -1.85
N ARG A 89 2.44 9.90 -1.76
CA ARG A 89 2.33 8.64 -2.54
C ARG A 89 2.34 8.90 -4.05
N ILE A 90 1.60 9.90 -4.55
CA ILE A 90 1.56 10.27 -5.98
C ILE A 90 2.94 10.72 -6.46
N VAL A 91 3.62 11.60 -5.70
CA VAL A 91 4.98 12.05 -6.03
C VAL A 91 5.96 10.87 -6.05
N SER A 92 5.80 9.94 -5.11
CA SER A 92 6.61 8.71 -5.07
C SER A 92 6.32 7.78 -6.25
N ALA A 93 5.08 7.71 -6.73
CA ALA A 93 4.69 6.94 -7.92
C ALA A 93 5.36 7.49 -9.17
N TYR A 94 5.22 8.79 -9.43
CA TYR A 94 5.91 9.45 -10.53
C TYR A 94 7.42 9.24 -10.49
N SER A 95 8.04 9.50 -9.33
CA SER A 95 9.50 9.38 -9.17
C SER A 95 10.01 7.95 -9.40
N PHE A 96 9.20 6.95 -9.07
CA PHE A 96 9.52 5.55 -9.29
C PHE A 96 9.32 5.13 -10.74
N GLU A 97 8.15 5.43 -11.32
CA GLU A 97 7.83 5.11 -12.71
C GLU A 97 8.80 5.79 -13.69
N LYS A 98 9.22 7.03 -13.40
CA LYS A 98 10.23 7.74 -14.20
C LYS A 98 11.59 7.04 -14.26
N LYS A 99 11.98 6.34 -13.19
CA LYS A 99 13.24 5.58 -13.11
C LYS A 99 13.10 4.15 -13.64
N GLN A 100 11.89 3.64 -13.80
CA GLN A 100 11.69 2.29 -14.29
C GLN A 100 12.10 2.17 -15.75
N ILE A 101 12.80 1.08 -16.06
CA ILE A 101 13.08 0.64 -17.43
C ILE A 101 12.00 -0.37 -17.80
N SER A 102 10.79 0.14 -18.08
CA SER A 102 9.65 -0.65 -18.56
C SER A 102 8.83 0.14 -19.57
N ASP A 103 8.11 -0.58 -20.44
CA ASP A 103 7.19 -0.01 -21.41
C ASP A 103 5.75 0.05 -20.89
N SER A 104 5.57 -0.06 -19.58
CA SER A 104 4.27 0.17 -18.95
C SER A 104 3.80 1.60 -19.21
N PHE A 105 2.49 1.79 -19.34
CA PHE A 105 1.89 3.11 -19.55
C PHE A 105 2.42 4.16 -18.54
N GLY A 106 2.48 3.80 -17.26
CA GLY A 106 2.97 4.70 -16.21
C GLY A 106 4.43 5.10 -16.37
N ALA A 107 5.31 4.15 -16.67
CA ALA A 107 6.73 4.42 -16.85
C ALA A 107 7.00 5.25 -18.11
N VAL A 108 6.32 4.94 -19.23
CA VAL A 108 6.40 5.75 -20.46
C VAL A 108 5.89 7.17 -20.19
N LEU A 109 4.73 7.32 -19.56
CA LEU A 109 4.17 8.63 -19.22
C LEU A 109 5.14 9.44 -18.34
N ALA A 110 5.62 8.86 -17.23
CA ALA A 110 6.48 9.55 -16.28
C ALA A 110 7.85 9.96 -16.86
N ARG A 111 8.40 9.19 -17.81
CA ARG A 111 9.65 9.54 -18.51
C ARG A 111 9.48 10.69 -19.50
N ASN A 112 8.31 10.80 -20.12
CA ASN A 112 8.04 11.76 -21.20
C ASN A 112 7.27 13.01 -20.75
N THR A 113 6.97 13.15 -19.45
CA THR A 113 6.22 14.29 -18.92
C THR A 113 6.86 14.86 -17.65
N THR A 114 6.50 16.10 -17.31
CA THR A 114 6.73 16.67 -15.98
C THR A 114 5.78 16.00 -14.97
N LEU A 115 5.99 16.26 -13.67
CA LEU A 115 5.06 15.78 -12.65
C LEU A 115 3.64 16.33 -12.87
N ALA A 116 3.50 17.60 -13.26
CA ALA A 116 2.21 18.19 -13.61
C ALA A 116 1.56 17.44 -14.78
N GLY A 117 2.26 17.26 -15.90
CA GLY A 117 1.72 16.55 -17.07
C GLY A 117 1.38 15.09 -16.79
N TYR A 118 2.16 14.42 -15.93
CA TYR A 118 1.84 13.07 -15.45
C TYR A 118 0.50 13.04 -14.69
N ILE A 119 0.31 13.98 -13.76
CA ILE A 119 -0.91 14.08 -12.94
C ILE A 119 -2.11 14.43 -13.80
N GLU A 120 -2.02 15.45 -14.65
CA GLU A 120 -3.09 15.85 -15.56
C GLU A 120 -3.55 14.70 -16.46
N THR A 121 -2.59 13.97 -17.04
CA THR A 121 -2.89 12.83 -17.91
C THR A 121 -3.54 11.69 -17.12
N ARG A 122 -3.09 11.40 -15.91
CA ARG A 122 -3.73 10.37 -15.06
C ARG A 122 -5.15 10.78 -14.66
N LEU A 123 -5.36 12.05 -14.29
CA LEU A 123 -6.68 12.58 -13.90
C LEU A 123 -7.66 12.72 -15.07
N SER A 124 -7.19 12.75 -16.32
CA SER A 124 -8.06 12.78 -17.50
C SER A 124 -8.60 11.39 -17.90
N MET A 125 -8.05 10.31 -17.34
CA MET A 125 -8.49 8.94 -17.60
C MET A 125 -9.53 8.49 -16.55
N PRO A 126 -10.80 8.27 -16.92
CA PRO A 126 -11.89 8.06 -15.95
C PRO A 126 -11.73 6.88 -14.98
N HIS A 127 -10.97 5.85 -15.38
CA HIS A 127 -10.77 4.63 -14.58
C HIS A 127 -9.40 4.55 -13.92
N ASP A 128 -8.53 5.54 -14.15
CA ASP A 128 -7.22 5.58 -13.52
C ASP A 128 -7.35 6.23 -12.13
N ARG A 129 -7.13 5.41 -11.09
CA ARG A 129 -7.15 5.83 -9.68
C ARG A 129 -5.76 6.17 -9.17
N GLN A 130 -4.74 6.17 -10.03
CA GLN A 130 -3.36 6.27 -9.59
C GLN A 130 -2.99 7.64 -9.03
N CYS A 131 -3.79 8.66 -9.35
CA CYS A 131 -3.73 10.01 -8.76
C CYS A 131 -5.04 10.45 -8.05
N SER A 132 -6.01 9.56 -7.84
CA SER A 132 -7.32 9.90 -7.25
C SER A 132 -7.86 8.77 -6.36
N ASN A 133 -8.06 9.06 -5.08
CA ASN A 133 -8.69 8.16 -4.09
C ASN A 133 -8.23 6.69 -4.19
N PHE A 134 -6.91 6.48 -4.38
CA PHE A 134 -6.35 5.15 -4.60
C PHE A 134 -6.53 4.28 -3.37
N GLN A 135 -6.09 4.75 -2.20
CA GLN A 135 -6.00 3.92 -1.00
C GLN A 135 -7.40 3.63 -0.44
N SER A 136 -8.24 4.64 -0.31
CA SER A 136 -9.63 4.54 0.10
C SER A 136 -10.40 3.53 -0.75
N ASN A 137 -10.25 3.55 -2.07
CA ASN A 137 -10.83 2.53 -2.94
C ASN A 137 -10.35 1.11 -2.59
N ARG A 138 -9.05 0.92 -2.32
CA ARG A 138 -8.47 -0.39 -1.95
C ARG A 138 -8.98 -0.91 -0.61
N PHE A 139 -9.15 -0.04 0.38
CA PHE A 139 -9.73 -0.42 1.67
C PHE A 139 -11.24 -0.68 1.55
N ALA A 140 -11.97 0.14 0.80
CA ALA A 140 -13.41 -0.01 0.59
C ALA A 140 -13.77 -1.37 -0.03
N MET A 141 -12.87 -1.96 -0.83
CA MET A 141 -13.04 -3.31 -1.38
C MET A 141 -13.20 -4.41 -0.32
N MET A 142 -12.84 -4.18 0.94
CA MET A 142 -13.08 -5.15 2.02
C MET A 142 -14.57 -5.48 2.20
N TYR A 143 -15.45 -4.51 1.92
CA TYR A 143 -16.89 -4.64 2.10
C TYR A 143 -17.63 -4.54 0.76
N PRO A 144 -18.78 -5.21 0.61
CA PRO A 144 -19.71 -5.03 -0.52
C PRO A 144 -20.09 -3.56 -0.78
N ALA A 145 -20.33 -3.20 -2.05
CA ALA A 145 -20.61 -1.81 -2.43
C ALA A 145 -21.95 -1.26 -1.88
N ASN A 146 -22.89 -2.15 -1.55
CA ASN A 146 -24.19 -1.80 -0.95
C ASN A 146 -24.11 -1.51 0.57
N GLU A 147 -22.95 -1.71 1.21
CA GLU A 147 -22.75 -1.42 2.65
C GLU A 147 -22.31 0.03 2.93
N GLY A 148 -22.34 0.90 1.93
CA GLY A 148 -22.15 2.34 2.08
C GLY A 148 -21.17 2.95 1.08
N SER A 149 -20.91 4.24 1.27
CA SER A 149 -19.93 5.00 0.49
C SER A 149 -18.54 4.34 0.48
N GLU A 150 -17.70 4.66 -0.52
CA GLU A 150 -16.30 4.20 -0.53
C GLU A 150 -15.58 4.61 0.76
N LEU A 151 -15.72 5.87 1.19
CA LEU A 151 -15.12 6.38 2.42
C LEU A 151 -15.55 5.63 3.68
N SER A 152 -16.86 5.39 3.87
CA SER A 152 -17.35 4.69 5.06
C SER A 152 -16.85 3.25 5.12
N ARG A 153 -16.85 2.54 3.99
CA ARG A 153 -16.32 1.17 3.90
C ARG A 153 -14.80 1.12 4.12
N ALA A 154 -14.08 2.12 3.61
CA ALA A 154 -12.64 2.22 3.81
C ALA A 154 -12.27 2.45 5.27
N LYS A 155 -12.99 3.34 5.98
CA LYS A 155 -12.80 3.56 7.42
C LYS A 155 -13.13 2.30 8.24
N ALA A 156 -14.26 1.65 7.95
CA ALA A 156 -14.60 0.38 8.58
C ALA A 156 -13.50 -0.69 8.38
N ALA A 157 -12.88 -0.72 7.19
CA ALA A 157 -11.80 -1.66 6.91
C ALA A 157 -10.57 -1.35 7.77
N LEU A 158 -10.17 -0.09 7.86
CA LEU A 158 -9.06 0.36 8.71
C LEU A 158 -9.29 0.01 10.19
N GLU A 159 -10.52 0.15 10.69
CA GLU A 159 -10.89 -0.20 12.07
C GLU A 159 -10.89 -1.73 12.31
N SER A 160 -11.26 -2.52 11.30
CA SER A 160 -11.35 -3.98 11.40
C SER A 160 -10.01 -4.71 11.26
N LEU A 161 -9.05 -4.11 10.55
CA LEU A 161 -7.76 -4.74 10.27
C LEU A 161 -6.91 -4.79 11.55
N PRO A 162 -6.30 -5.94 11.88
CA PRO A 162 -5.47 -6.08 13.09
C PRO A 162 -4.19 -5.23 13.03
N PHE A 163 -3.77 -4.84 11.82
CA PHE A 163 -2.61 -4.00 11.61
C PHE A 163 -2.76 -3.15 10.35
N CYS A 164 -2.53 -1.84 10.50
CA CYS A 164 -2.27 -0.92 9.41
C CYS A 164 -1.08 -0.02 9.78
N GLY A 165 -0.03 -0.02 8.96
CA GLY A 165 1.17 0.80 9.17
C GLY A 165 1.03 2.18 8.53
N ILE A 166 1.71 3.19 9.09
CA ILE A 166 1.81 4.54 8.53
C ILE A 166 3.21 4.73 7.96
N VAL A 167 3.32 5.00 6.66
CA VAL A 167 4.62 5.20 5.98
C VAL A 167 5.37 6.42 6.53
N ASP A 168 4.67 7.49 6.87
CA ASP A 168 5.28 8.69 7.45
C ASP A 168 5.95 8.39 8.81
N ASN A 169 5.43 7.40 9.55
CA ASN A 169 6.00 6.89 10.80
C ASN A 169 6.55 5.45 10.62
N TYR A 170 7.27 5.19 9.52
CA TYR A 170 7.60 3.83 9.11
C TYR A 170 8.40 3.04 10.15
N SER A 171 9.41 3.64 10.80
CA SER A 171 10.20 2.97 11.83
C SER A 171 9.35 2.48 13.01
N GLU A 172 8.42 3.32 13.49
CA GLU A 172 7.52 2.93 14.57
C GLU A 172 6.46 1.93 14.09
N SER A 173 6.00 2.06 12.84
CA SER A 173 5.12 1.06 12.23
C SER A 173 5.77 -0.31 12.15
N LEU A 174 7.07 -0.39 11.82
CA LEU A 174 7.84 -1.64 11.85
C LEU A 174 8.01 -2.19 13.27
N ASN A 175 8.26 -1.34 14.26
CA ASN A 175 8.35 -1.77 15.67
C ASN A 175 7.02 -2.40 16.13
N ARG A 176 5.90 -1.76 15.81
CA ARG A 176 4.56 -2.28 16.13
C ARG A 176 4.26 -3.57 15.40
N LEU A 177 4.57 -3.65 14.11
CA LEU A 177 4.43 -4.86 13.32
C LEU A 177 5.23 -6.01 13.92
N THR A 178 6.49 -5.76 14.28
CA THR A 178 7.38 -6.71 14.94
C THR A 178 6.79 -7.22 16.26
N LYS A 179 6.31 -6.31 17.13
CA LYS A 179 5.66 -6.68 18.40
C LYS A 179 4.40 -7.52 18.17
N TRP A 180 3.56 -7.15 17.21
CA TRP A 180 2.35 -7.89 16.88
C TRP A 180 2.68 -9.28 16.34
N LEU A 181 3.59 -9.40 15.36
CA LEU A 181 3.96 -10.69 14.78
C LEU A 181 4.63 -11.63 15.79
N ASN A 182 5.44 -11.11 16.72
CA ASN A 182 5.96 -11.92 17.84
C ASN A 182 4.82 -12.50 18.69
N LYS A 183 3.81 -11.69 19.04
CA LYS A 183 2.61 -12.17 19.77
C LYS A 183 1.82 -13.21 18.97
N GLU A 184 1.80 -13.06 17.64
CA GLU A 184 1.16 -14.02 16.76
C GLU A 184 1.93 -15.33 16.61
N GLY A 185 3.15 -15.45 17.14
CA GLY A 185 3.94 -16.70 17.14
C GLY A 185 5.08 -16.73 16.13
N PHE A 186 5.41 -15.60 15.49
CA PHE A 186 6.64 -15.44 14.70
C PHE A 186 7.81 -15.09 15.63
N THR A 187 8.15 -15.99 16.54
CA THR A 187 9.15 -15.75 17.59
C THR A 187 10.50 -15.34 17.00
N GLY A 188 11.07 -14.26 17.54
CA GLY A 188 12.37 -13.76 17.11
C GLY A 188 12.35 -12.98 15.80
N ILE A 189 11.17 -12.69 15.25
CA ILE A 189 11.07 -11.72 14.15
C ILE A 189 11.52 -10.35 14.66
N ASP A 190 12.39 -9.71 13.88
CA ASP A 190 12.97 -8.41 14.17
C ASP A 190 13.08 -7.65 12.83
N LEU A 191 12.01 -6.93 12.48
CA LEU A 191 11.92 -6.21 11.21
C LEU A 191 12.66 -4.89 11.35
N LYS A 192 13.86 -4.81 10.78
CA LYS A 192 14.67 -3.60 10.78
C LYS A 192 14.56 -2.83 9.48
N HIS A 193 14.78 -1.53 9.59
CA HIS A 193 15.03 -0.68 8.44
C HIS A 193 16.33 -1.13 7.77
N SER A 194 16.27 -1.56 6.50
CA SER A 194 17.51 -1.77 5.75
C SER A 194 18.11 -0.41 5.36
N SER A 195 19.42 -0.25 5.58
CA SER A 195 20.17 0.97 5.24
C SER A 195 20.14 1.31 3.76
N GLN A 196 19.83 0.35 2.88
CA GLN A 196 19.67 0.56 1.44
C GLN A 196 18.43 1.39 1.07
N ASN A 197 17.45 1.53 1.97
CA ASN A 197 16.25 2.37 1.76
C ASN A 197 16.36 3.76 2.42
N VAL A 198 17.52 4.10 3.01
CA VAL A 198 17.77 5.40 3.65
C VAL A 198 17.95 6.53 2.63
N SER A 199 18.06 6.22 1.34
CA SER A 199 18.36 7.20 0.29
C SER A 199 17.23 8.19 -0.06
N GLN A 200 16.10 8.19 0.66
CA GLN A 200 15.00 9.11 0.35
C GLN A 200 13.99 9.38 1.47
N ASN A 201 14.32 9.11 2.74
CA ASN A 201 13.70 9.91 3.80
C ASN A 201 14.30 11.30 3.68
N SER A 202 13.71 12.10 2.79
CA SER A 202 14.06 13.50 2.63
C SER A 202 14.11 14.13 4.01
N SER A 203 15.15 14.92 4.27
CA SER A 203 15.21 15.82 5.43
C SER A 203 13.97 16.71 5.58
N LEU A 204 13.16 16.81 4.52
CA LEU A 204 11.93 17.56 4.45
C LEU A 204 10.78 16.84 5.18
N SER A 205 10.11 17.60 6.04
CA SER A 205 8.79 17.33 6.59
C SER A 205 7.74 17.16 5.49
N ILE A 206 6.59 16.58 5.85
CA ILE A 206 5.47 16.44 4.91
C ILE A 206 5.02 17.81 4.38
N ASP A 207 4.95 18.83 5.23
CA ASP A 207 4.54 20.18 4.86
C ASP A 207 5.50 20.80 3.82
N GLU A 208 6.81 20.61 4.00
CA GLU A 208 7.81 21.07 3.04
C GLU A 208 7.68 20.35 1.68
N LYS A 209 7.41 19.04 1.69
CA LYS A 209 7.16 18.28 0.46
C LYS A 209 5.91 18.79 -0.27
N LEU A 210 4.83 19.07 0.46
CA LEU A 210 3.58 19.58 -0.10
C LEU A 210 3.76 20.99 -0.66
N ASN A 211 4.48 21.86 0.05
CA ASN A 211 4.80 23.21 -0.44
C ASN A 211 5.64 23.17 -1.71
N LYS A 212 6.67 22.32 -1.76
CA LYS A 212 7.46 22.12 -2.98
C LYS A 212 6.59 21.61 -4.13
N LEU A 213 5.75 20.61 -3.87
CA LEU A 213 4.85 20.10 -4.91
C LEU A 213 3.95 21.19 -5.46
N ARG A 214 3.32 21.98 -4.59
CA ARG A 214 2.43 23.08 -4.96
C ARG A 214 3.14 24.11 -5.85
N GLN A 215 4.43 24.39 -5.59
CA GLN A 215 5.26 25.23 -6.46
C GLN A 215 5.55 24.55 -7.81
N ASP A 216 5.83 23.25 -7.81
CA ASP A 216 6.21 22.49 -9.01
C ASP A 216 5.03 22.27 -9.99
N ILE A 217 3.80 22.10 -9.48
CA ILE A 217 2.62 21.77 -10.31
C ILE A 217 1.63 22.93 -10.47
N GLY A 218 1.80 24.01 -9.71
CA GLY A 218 0.90 25.15 -9.70
C GLY A 218 -0.32 24.99 -8.77
N GLN A 219 -0.92 26.13 -8.43
CA GLN A 219 -2.01 26.20 -7.45
C GLN A 219 -3.25 25.39 -7.86
N GLU A 220 -3.71 25.60 -9.09
CA GLU A 220 -4.96 25.02 -9.59
C GLU A 220 -4.92 23.49 -9.61
N LEU A 221 -3.84 22.91 -10.14
CA LEU A 221 -3.67 21.46 -10.17
C LEU A 221 -3.48 20.88 -8.76
N TYR A 222 -2.83 21.62 -7.86
CA TYR A 222 -2.70 21.23 -6.46
C TYR A 222 -4.06 21.20 -5.75
N GLU A 223 -4.91 22.21 -5.90
CA GLU A 223 -6.26 22.23 -5.34
C GLU A 223 -7.10 21.07 -5.88
N ARG A 224 -7.07 20.85 -7.20
CA ARG A 224 -7.75 19.72 -7.83
C ARG A 224 -7.27 18.38 -7.26
N LEU A 225 -5.98 18.22 -6.97
CA LEU A 225 -5.45 17.01 -6.33
C LEU A 225 -6.00 16.80 -4.92
N LEU A 226 -6.20 17.87 -4.14
CA LEU A 226 -6.80 17.78 -2.81
C LEU A 226 -8.24 17.27 -2.92
N GLU A 227 -9.02 17.83 -3.84
CA GLU A 227 -10.42 17.48 -4.06
C GLU A 227 -10.59 16.02 -4.51
N VAL A 228 -9.86 15.59 -5.55
CA VAL A 228 -9.98 14.22 -6.09
C VAL A 228 -9.36 13.15 -5.18
N ASN A 229 -8.67 13.56 -4.10
CA ASN A 229 -8.12 12.67 -3.07
C ASN A 229 -8.78 12.86 -1.69
N ALA A 230 -9.93 13.54 -1.60
CA ALA A 230 -10.58 13.84 -0.32
C ALA A 230 -10.85 12.60 0.55
N ASP A 231 -11.25 11.48 -0.06
CA ASP A 231 -11.49 10.23 0.67
C ASP A 231 -10.18 9.59 1.14
N ASP A 232 -9.13 9.66 0.32
CA ASP A 232 -7.79 9.22 0.68
C ASP A 232 -7.23 10.02 1.87
N PHE A 233 -7.45 11.34 1.90
CA PHE A 233 -7.08 12.19 3.04
C PHE A 233 -7.85 11.80 4.29
N ALA A 234 -9.18 11.69 4.20
CA ALA A 234 -10.00 11.31 5.33
C ALA A 234 -9.69 9.89 5.86
N CYS A 235 -9.29 8.96 4.98
CA CYS A 235 -8.81 7.63 5.38
C CYS A 235 -7.44 7.69 6.04
N TYR A 236 -6.50 8.45 5.48
CA TYR A 236 -5.16 8.60 6.03
C TYR A 236 -5.19 9.24 7.44
N GLU A 237 -5.94 10.33 7.61
CA GLU A 237 -6.13 10.97 8.91
C GLU A 237 -6.77 10.03 9.93
N HIS A 238 -7.79 9.28 9.50
CA HIS A 238 -8.44 8.29 10.35
C HIS A 238 -7.48 7.18 10.76
N ALA A 239 -6.70 6.62 9.82
CA ALA A 239 -5.65 5.65 10.11
C ALA A 239 -4.64 6.19 11.12
N CYS A 240 -4.14 7.41 10.92
CA CYS A 240 -3.23 8.08 11.86
C CYS A 240 -3.86 8.28 13.25
N LYS A 241 -5.17 8.51 13.34
CA LYS A 241 -5.89 8.67 14.61
C LYS A 241 -6.02 7.36 15.37
N ILE A 242 -6.46 6.27 14.73
CA ILE A 242 -6.60 4.96 15.38
C ILE A 242 -5.25 4.28 15.64
N TRP A 243 -4.19 4.77 14.98
CA TRP A 243 -2.83 4.33 15.19
C TRP A 243 -2.22 4.92 16.47
N LYS A 244 -2.71 6.05 17.00
CA LYS A 244 -2.25 6.59 18.30
C LYS A 244 -2.81 5.79 19.47
#